data_AF-A0A6B2G345-F1
#
_entry.id   AF-A0A6B2G345-F1
#
_cell.length_a   1.000
_cell.length_b   1.000
_cell.length_c   1.000
_cell.angle_alpha   90.00
_cell.angle_beta   90.00
_cell.angle_gamma   90.00
#
_symmetry.space_group_name_H-M   'P 1'
#
loop_
_entity.id
_entity.type
_entity.pdbx_description
1 polymer ?
#
loop_
_entity_poly.entity_id
_entity_poly.type
_entity_poly.pdbx_seq_one_letter_code
_entity_poly.pdbx_strand_id
1 'polypeptide(L)'
;GMGIDKSDVRFVVHYSLPKSVEGYFQESGRSGRDGQFAHCILYYTYHDVNRIRRIIEKDTESDEKTKKQHIKNLYDVVQYCENRIECRRSQMLAYFGEHKFNPEECKAHTETTCDNCLSTESYKSINATEIVRKIVMGINNVAHSGSNNWRKAISHPRFTMPHFVDVFLGKSNIKIRESLHDQLE
;
A
#
# COMPACT_ATOMS: atom_id res chain seq x y z
N GLY A 1 5.93 23.52 1.62
CA GLY A 1 6.00 23.16 3.05
C GLY A 1 5.18 24.13 3.89
N MET A 2 5.21 24.00 5.22
CA MET A 2 4.57 24.97 6.14
C MET A 2 5.02 26.41 5.82
N GLY A 3 4.08 27.36 5.88
CA GLY A 3 4.36 28.79 5.61
C GLY A 3 4.39 29.20 4.13
N ILE A 4 4.25 28.27 3.18
CA ILE A 4 4.15 28.59 1.74
C ILE A 4 2.69 28.57 1.32
N ASP A 5 2.20 29.70 0.83
CA ASP A 5 0.85 29.88 0.28
C ASP A 5 0.94 30.48 -1.14
N LYS A 6 1.32 29.64 -2.10
CA LYS A 6 1.29 29.99 -3.52
C LYS A 6 0.01 29.40 -4.11
N SER A 7 -0.87 30.24 -4.66
CA SER A 7 -2.20 29.81 -5.07
C SER A 7 -2.24 29.04 -6.41
N ASP A 8 -1.28 29.34 -7.29
CA ASP A 8 -1.20 28.87 -8.68
C ASP A 8 -0.32 27.61 -8.86
N VAL A 9 -0.21 26.77 -7.83
CA VAL A 9 0.53 25.49 -7.93
C VAL A 9 -0.27 24.49 -8.77
N ARG A 10 0.23 24.16 -9.96
CA ARG A 10 -0.44 23.26 -10.93
C ARG A 10 -0.21 21.77 -10.70
N PHE A 11 0.84 21.40 -9.98
CA PHE A 11 1.06 20.01 -9.63
C PHE A 11 1.80 19.86 -8.31
N VAL A 12 1.48 18.78 -7.60
CA VAL A 12 2.23 18.26 -6.46
C VAL A 12 2.58 16.81 -6.77
N VAL A 13 3.87 16.48 -6.64
CA VAL A 13 4.38 15.13 -6.89
C VAL A 13 4.99 14.57 -5.62
N HIS A 14 4.44 13.46 -5.15
CA HIS A 14 4.99 12.64 -4.08
C HIS A 14 5.90 11.58 -4.69
N TYR A 15 7.21 11.83 -4.64
CA TYR A 15 8.22 10.90 -5.14
C TYR A 15 8.39 9.64 -4.27
N SER A 16 8.03 9.74 -3.00
CA SER A 16 8.02 8.61 -2.06
C SER A 16 6.70 8.58 -1.31
N LEU A 17 6.37 7.40 -0.77
CA LEU A 17 5.13 7.20 -0.03
C LEU A 17 4.99 8.17 1.16
N PRO A 18 3.86 8.88 1.29
CA PRO A 18 3.53 9.65 2.48
C PRO A 18 3.43 8.76 3.72
N LYS A 19 3.66 9.34 4.90
CA LYS A 19 3.61 8.59 6.18
C LYS A 19 2.17 8.37 6.69
N SER A 20 1.21 9.15 6.21
CA SER A 20 -0.20 9.05 6.56
C SER A 20 -1.08 9.67 5.47
N VAL A 21 -2.37 9.34 5.48
CA VAL A 21 -3.36 9.89 4.54
C VAL A 21 -3.59 11.37 4.80
N GLU A 22 -3.55 11.82 6.07
CA GLU A 22 -3.66 13.25 6.43
C GLU A 22 -2.48 14.05 5.89
N GLY A 23 -1.26 13.50 6.01
CA GLY A 23 -0.06 14.12 5.45
C GLY A 23 -0.18 14.28 3.94
N TYR A 24 -0.57 13.20 3.24
CA TYR A 24 -0.83 13.25 1.81
C TYR A 24 -1.87 14.30 1.45
N PHE A 25 -3.02 14.31 2.12
CA PHE A 25 -4.11 15.26 1.90
C PHE A 25 -3.67 16.71 2.10
N GLN A 26 -2.95 17.00 3.19
CA GLN A 26 -2.47 18.35 3.48
C GLN A 26 -1.42 18.82 2.46
N GLU A 27 -0.54 17.92 2.02
CA GLU A 27 0.52 18.22 1.07
C GLU A 27 -0.03 18.41 -0.35
N SER A 28 -0.89 17.48 -0.80
CA SER A 28 -1.51 17.50 -2.13
C SER A 28 -2.50 18.67 -2.27
N GLY A 29 -3.22 19.02 -1.19
CA GLY A 29 -4.14 20.15 -1.09
C GLY A 29 -3.48 21.54 -1.15
N ARG A 30 -2.16 21.61 -1.36
CA ARG A 30 -1.47 22.87 -1.71
C ARG A 30 -1.57 23.21 -3.19
N SER A 31 -1.98 22.27 -4.02
CA SER A 31 -2.22 22.49 -5.45
C SER A 31 -3.59 23.16 -5.68
N GLY A 32 -3.72 23.98 -6.73
CA GLY A 32 -5.02 24.47 -7.20
C GLY A 32 -5.81 25.38 -6.25
N ARG A 33 -5.16 26.16 -5.37
CA ARG A 33 -5.89 27.05 -4.43
C ARG A 33 -6.56 28.25 -5.11
N ASP A 34 -6.15 28.57 -6.33
CA ASP A 34 -6.83 29.50 -7.24
C ASP A 34 -8.10 28.90 -7.89
N GLY A 35 -8.46 27.65 -7.58
CA GLY A 35 -9.60 26.93 -8.15
C GLY A 35 -9.37 26.41 -9.57
N GLN A 36 -8.20 26.66 -10.16
CA GLN A 36 -7.84 26.14 -11.47
C GLN A 36 -7.31 24.71 -11.35
N PHE A 37 -7.47 23.93 -12.43
CA PHE A 37 -7.06 22.53 -12.45
C PHE A 37 -5.60 22.34 -12.01
N ALA A 38 -5.40 21.27 -11.24
CA ALA A 38 -4.09 20.87 -10.77
C ALA A 38 -4.03 19.35 -10.59
N HIS A 39 -2.81 18.80 -10.63
CA HIS A 39 -2.57 17.37 -10.50
C HIS A 39 -1.89 17.02 -9.19
N CYS A 40 -2.32 15.93 -8.58
CA CYS A 40 -1.66 15.31 -7.43
C CYS A 40 -1.20 13.92 -7.87
N ILE A 41 0.11 13.70 -7.93
CA ILE A 41 0.70 12.46 -8.44
C ILE A 41 1.50 11.80 -7.33
N LEU A 42 1.20 10.54 -7.01
CA LEU A 42 1.91 9.75 -6.02
C LEU A 42 2.58 8.57 -6.70
N TYR A 43 3.92 8.51 -6.64
CA TYR A 43 4.68 7.34 -7.06
C TYR A 43 4.69 6.30 -5.94
N TYR A 44 4.11 5.14 -6.22
CA TYR A 44 3.94 4.06 -5.24
C TYR A 44 4.86 2.89 -5.52
N THR A 45 5.58 2.44 -4.48
CA THR A 45 6.26 1.15 -4.46
C THR A 45 6.21 0.57 -3.06
N TYR A 46 5.95 -0.74 -2.94
CA TYR A 46 5.98 -1.42 -1.65
C TYR A 46 7.38 -1.39 -1.00
N HIS A 47 8.43 -1.10 -1.76
CA HIS A 47 9.78 -0.88 -1.20
C HIS A 47 9.81 0.30 -0.21
N ASP A 48 9.08 1.38 -0.50
CA ASP A 48 9.02 2.55 0.37
C ASP A 48 8.31 2.24 1.68
N VAL A 49 7.29 1.37 1.66
CA VAL A 49 6.60 0.89 2.87
C VAL A 49 7.60 0.26 3.84
N ASN A 50 8.46 -0.63 3.34
CA ASN A 50 9.48 -1.27 4.17
C ASN A 50 10.50 -0.26 4.72
N ARG A 51 10.89 0.74 3.91
CA ARG A 51 11.81 1.80 4.34
C ARG A 51 11.21 2.63 5.46
N ILE A 52 9.98 3.11 5.30
CA ILE A 52 9.30 3.96 6.29
C ILE A 52 9.00 3.17 7.56
N ARG A 53 8.55 1.91 7.43
CA ARG A 53 8.33 1.03 8.58
C ARG A 53 9.59 0.86 9.43
N ARG A 54 10.76 0.62 8.79
CA ARG A 54 12.04 0.54 9.51
C ARG A 54 12.41 1.83 10.22
N ILE A 55 12.10 2.99 9.63
CA ILE A 55 12.33 4.29 10.27
C ILE A 55 11.47 4.40 11.55
N ILE A 56 10.19 4.03 11.47
CA ILE A 56 9.27 4.03 12.63
C ILE A 56 9.75 3.05 13.72
N GLU A 57 10.16 1.84 13.33
CA GLU A 57 10.62 0.82 14.29
C GLU A 57 11.91 1.25 15.01
N LYS A 58 12.82 1.94 14.30
CA LYS A 58 14.10 2.45 14.83
C LYS A 58 13.97 3.75 15.63
N ASP A 59 12.82 4.41 15.59
CA ASP A 59 12.59 5.62 16.37
C ASP A 59 12.70 5.29 17.87
N THR A 60 13.65 5.90 18.56
CA THR A 60 13.87 5.69 20.00
C THR A 60 13.14 6.71 20.87
N GLU A 61 12.59 7.76 20.27
CA GLU A 61 11.90 8.84 20.98
C GLU A 61 10.42 8.50 21.19
N SER A 62 9.81 7.81 20.22
CA SER A 62 8.40 7.39 20.29
C SER A 62 8.19 6.15 21.16
N ASP A 63 7.13 6.15 21.97
CA ASP A 63 6.65 4.97 22.68
C ASP A 63 6.01 3.92 21.74
N GLU A 64 5.84 2.69 22.23
CA GLU A 64 5.29 1.57 21.44
C GLU A 64 3.86 1.79 20.93
N LYS A 65 3.01 2.51 21.67
CA LYS A 65 1.65 2.84 21.23
C LYS A 65 1.71 3.83 20.07
N THR A 66 2.56 4.83 20.18
CA THR A 66 2.80 5.84 19.13
C THR A 66 3.35 5.20 17.86
N LYS A 67 4.34 4.30 17.98
CA LYS A 67 4.86 3.52 16.83
C LYS A 67 3.78 2.69 16.15
N LYS A 68 2.94 1.98 16.92
CA LYS A 68 1.82 1.20 16.38
C LYS A 68 0.85 2.09 15.60
N GLN A 69 0.55 3.28 16.11
CA GLN A 69 -0.30 4.24 15.40
C GLN A 69 0.36 4.71 14.11
N HIS A 70 1.65 5.04 14.10
CA HIS A 70 2.36 5.41 12.88
C HIS A 70 2.40 4.29 11.83
N ILE A 71 2.56 3.03 12.27
CA ILE A 71 2.47 1.87 11.37
C ILE A 71 1.05 1.73 10.81
N LYS A 72 0.00 1.92 11.63
CA LYS A 72 -1.38 1.92 11.13
C LYS A 72 -1.57 3.00 10.06
N ASN A 73 -1.17 4.24 10.35
CA ASN A 73 -1.29 5.35 9.41
C ASN A 73 -0.56 5.09 8.09
N LEU A 74 0.61 4.46 8.14
CA LEU A 74 1.33 4.03 6.94
C LEU A 74 0.53 3.01 6.13
N TYR A 75 -0.07 2.01 6.79
CA TYR A 75 -0.90 1.02 6.10
C TYR A 75 -2.21 1.60 5.57
N ASP A 76 -2.75 2.65 6.17
CA ASP A 76 -3.90 3.38 5.61
C ASP A 76 -3.54 4.02 4.26
N VAL A 77 -2.30 4.54 4.10
CA VAL A 77 -1.79 5.02 2.79
C VAL A 77 -1.57 3.87 1.81
N VAL A 78 -1.05 2.73 2.28
CA VAL A 78 -0.91 1.53 1.44
C VAL A 78 -2.25 1.08 0.89
N GLN A 79 -3.29 1.05 1.73
CA GLN A 79 -4.64 0.72 1.31
C GLN A 79 -5.16 1.70 0.25
N TYR A 80 -4.92 3.00 0.44
CA TYR A 80 -5.25 4.01 -0.56
C TYR A 80 -4.55 3.73 -1.90
N CYS A 81 -3.25 3.41 -1.90
CA CYS A 81 -2.50 3.17 -3.14
C CYS A 81 -2.90 1.86 -3.84
N GLU A 82 -3.05 0.75 -3.09
CA GLU A 82 -3.35 -0.59 -3.62
C GLU A 82 -4.80 -0.74 -4.10
N ASN A 83 -5.73 0.09 -3.59
CA ASN A 83 -7.10 0.08 -4.06
C ASN A 83 -7.21 0.75 -5.44
N ARG A 84 -7.29 -0.08 -6.49
CA ARG A 84 -7.43 0.36 -7.90
C ARG A 84 -8.88 0.41 -8.39
N ILE A 85 -9.86 0.18 -7.51
CA ILE A 85 -11.27 -0.01 -7.87
C ILE A 85 -12.11 1.19 -7.44
N GLU A 86 -12.00 1.59 -6.18
CA GLU A 86 -12.85 2.66 -5.62
C GLU A 86 -12.35 4.04 -6.03
N CYS A 87 -13.25 5.00 -6.22
CA CYS A 87 -12.89 6.38 -6.55
C CYS A 87 -11.92 6.97 -5.51
N ARG A 88 -10.83 7.61 -5.96
CA ARG A 88 -9.85 8.25 -5.06
C ARG A 88 -10.47 9.30 -4.15
N ARG A 89 -11.48 10.03 -4.64
CA ARG A 89 -12.23 11.02 -3.86
C ARG A 89 -13.06 10.36 -2.77
N SER A 90 -13.81 9.30 -3.11
CA SER A 90 -14.55 8.51 -2.12
C SER A 90 -13.64 7.93 -1.05
N GLN A 91 -12.49 7.35 -1.42
CA GLN A 91 -11.52 6.81 -0.48
C GLN A 91 -11.00 7.90 0.48
N MET A 92 -10.63 9.06 -0.06
CA MET A 92 -10.12 10.18 0.73
C MET A 92 -11.17 10.73 1.70
N LEU A 93 -12.40 10.96 1.22
CA LEU A 93 -13.49 11.49 2.03
C LEU A 93 -13.93 10.48 3.10
N ALA A 94 -14.00 9.19 2.76
CA ALA A 94 -14.33 8.14 3.70
C ALA A 94 -13.31 8.04 4.84
N TYR A 95 -12.03 8.31 4.58
CA TYR A 95 -11.00 8.38 5.63
C TYR A 95 -11.32 9.44 6.70
N PHE A 96 -11.91 10.57 6.30
CA PHE A 96 -12.34 11.65 7.20
C PHE A 96 -13.77 11.49 7.71
N GLY A 97 -14.41 10.32 7.50
CA GLY A 97 -15.77 10.03 7.96
C GLY A 97 -16.88 10.54 7.03
N GLU A 98 -16.54 11.00 5.83
CA GLU A 98 -17.49 11.47 4.83
C GLU A 98 -17.83 10.36 3.82
N HIS A 99 -18.99 9.72 3.99
CA HIS A 99 -19.40 8.56 3.18
C HIS A 99 -20.49 8.87 2.13
N LYS A 100 -20.85 10.15 1.94
CA LYS A 100 -21.97 10.54 1.08
C LYS A 100 -21.57 10.93 -0.35
N PHE A 101 -20.28 10.97 -0.66
CA PHE A 101 -19.79 11.36 -1.98
C PHE A 101 -20.17 10.33 -3.04
N ASN A 102 -20.81 10.77 -4.11
CA ASN A 102 -21.19 9.92 -5.23
C ASN A 102 -20.04 9.81 -6.25
N PRO A 103 -19.46 8.61 -6.50
CA PRO A 103 -18.41 8.42 -7.49
C PRO A 103 -18.77 8.90 -8.91
N GLU A 104 -20.06 8.94 -9.26
CA GLU A 104 -20.50 9.44 -10.57
C GLU A 104 -20.21 10.93 -10.76
N GLU A 105 -20.16 11.72 -9.68
CA GLU A 105 -19.71 13.12 -9.75
C GLU A 105 -18.25 13.21 -10.22
N CYS A 106 -17.40 12.24 -9.83
CA CYS A 106 -16.01 12.20 -10.28
C CYS A 106 -15.90 11.91 -11.78
N LYS A 107 -16.75 11.03 -12.30
CA LYS A 107 -16.78 10.63 -13.72
C LYS A 107 -17.39 11.71 -14.61
N ALA A 108 -18.35 12.49 -14.10
CA ALA A 108 -18.99 13.57 -14.84
C ALA A 108 -18.02 14.70 -15.22
N HIS A 109 -16.94 14.89 -14.46
CA HIS A 109 -15.93 15.93 -14.69
C HIS A 109 -14.64 15.36 -15.32
N THR A 110 -14.66 15.11 -16.62
CA THR A 110 -13.58 14.45 -17.37
C THR A 110 -12.19 15.10 -17.21
N GLU A 111 -12.13 16.42 -17.04
CA GLU A 111 -10.88 17.17 -16.83
C GLU A 111 -10.24 16.92 -15.45
N THR A 112 -11.01 16.41 -14.49
CA THR A 112 -10.55 16.18 -13.11
C THR A 112 -10.83 14.77 -12.58
N THR A 113 -11.27 13.86 -13.45
CA THR A 113 -11.55 12.47 -13.08
C THR A 113 -10.26 11.80 -12.54
N CYS A 114 -10.37 11.09 -11.42
CA CYS A 114 -9.23 10.37 -10.86
C CYS A 114 -8.87 9.11 -11.68
N ASP A 115 -7.63 8.66 -11.54
CA ASP A 115 -7.08 7.45 -12.20
C ASP A 115 -7.98 6.22 -12.08
N ASN A 116 -8.50 5.91 -10.89
CA ASN A 116 -9.37 4.75 -10.67
C ASN A 116 -10.69 4.84 -11.44
N CYS A 117 -11.29 6.03 -11.51
CA CYS A 117 -12.53 6.23 -12.27
C CYS A 117 -12.30 6.28 -13.78
N LEU A 118 -11.08 6.61 -14.22
CA LEU A 118 -10.67 6.62 -15.62
C LEU A 118 -10.25 5.22 -16.12
N SER A 119 -9.88 4.33 -15.20
CA SER A 119 -9.43 2.97 -15.53
C SER A 119 -10.47 2.19 -16.32
N THR A 120 -10.04 1.57 -17.41
CA THR A 120 -10.86 0.65 -18.22
C THR A 120 -10.71 -0.81 -17.78
N GLU A 121 -9.91 -1.08 -16.74
CA GLU A 121 -9.75 -2.42 -16.20
C GLU A 121 -11.04 -2.89 -15.53
N SER A 122 -11.38 -4.18 -15.71
CA SER A 122 -12.51 -4.80 -15.02
C SER A 122 -11.99 -5.82 -14.01
N TYR A 123 -12.56 -5.79 -12.81
CA TYR A 123 -12.17 -6.66 -11.71
C TYR A 123 -13.32 -7.59 -11.34
N LYS A 124 -13.00 -8.83 -11.01
CA LYS A 124 -13.96 -9.81 -10.48
C LYS A 124 -13.55 -10.17 -9.08
N SER A 125 -14.49 -10.08 -8.14
CA SER A 125 -14.29 -10.62 -6.80
C SER A 125 -14.17 -12.14 -6.90
N ILE A 126 -13.16 -12.70 -6.26
CA ILE A 126 -12.93 -14.14 -6.19
C ILE A 126 -12.87 -14.56 -4.72
N ASN A 127 -13.39 -15.75 -4.44
CA ASN A 127 -13.13 -16.38 -3.16
C ASN A 127 -11.71 -16.97 -3.17
N ALA A 128 -10.78 -16.25 -2.55
CA ALA A 128 -9.38 -16.66 -2.48
C ALA A 128 -9.04 -17.55 -1.26
N THR A 129 -10.04 -18.06 -0.51
CA THR A 129 -9.80 -18.78 0.76
C THR A 129 -8.85 -19.97 0.58
N GLU A 130 -9.09 -20.82 -0.42
CA GLU A 130 -8.23 -21.98 -0.69
C GLU A 130 -6.83 -21.57 -1.18
N ILE A 131 -6.73 -20.49 -1.96
CA ILE A 131 -5.45 -19.94 -2.42
C ILE A 131 -4.64 -19.45 -1.21
N VAL A 132 -5.27 -18.66 -0.33
CA VAL A 132 -4.64 -18.13 0.88
C VAL A 132 -4.25 -19.25 1.83
N ARG A 133 -5.08 -20.28 1.99
CA ARG A 133 -4.75 -21.47 2.81
C ARG A 133 -3.46 -22.13 2.31
N LYS A 134 -3.35 -22.36 1.00
CA LYS A 134 -2.13 -22.91 0.39
C LYS A 134 -0.92 -21.99 0.59
N ILE A 135 -1.08 -20.67 0.46
CA ILE A 135 -0.01 -19.71 0.69
C ILE A 135 0.50 -19.78 2.14
N VAL A 136 -0.42 -19.76 3.11
CA VAL A 136 -0.06 -19.83 4.54
C VAL A 136 0.63 -21.15 4.86
N MET A 137 0.14 -22.26 4.33
CA MET A 137 0.77 -23.58 4.49
C MET A 137 2.17 -23.63 3.86
N GLY A 138 2.34 -23.11 2.65
CA GLY A 138 3.64 -23.02 1.97
C GLY A 138 4.65 -22.19 2.76
N ILE A 139 4.22 -21.03 3.29
CA ILE A 139 5.05 -20.21 4.18
C ILE A 139 5.41 -21.00 5.45
N ASN A 140 4.49 -21.76 6.03
CA ASN A 140 4.79 -22.59 7.21
C ASN A 140 5.84 -23.67 6.91
N ASN A 141 5.73 -24.34 5.77
CA ASN A 141 6.67 -25.39 5.36
C ASN A 141 8.07 -24.80 5.12
N VAL A 142 8.17 -23.68 4.41
CA VAL A 142 9.44 -23.02 4.07
C VAL A 142 10.08 -22.33 5.27
N ALA A 143 9.31 -21.54 6.02
CA ALA A 143 9.84 -20.66 7.05
C ALA A 143 9.95 -21.35 8.41
N HIS A 144 9.01 -22.26 8.72
CA HIS A 144 8.91 -22.93 10.03
C HIS A 144 9.21 -24.43 9.96
N SER A 145 9.63 -24.96 8.80
CA SER A 145 9.92 -26.39 8.60
C SER A 145 8.74 -27.30 9.00
N GLY A 146 7.52 -26.83 8.78
CA GLY A 146 6.30 -27.56 9.16
C GLY A 146 5.98 -27.57 10.66
N SER A 147 6.67 -26.77 11.49
CA SER A 147 6.38 -26.63 12.92
C SER A 147 4.97 -26.07 13.15
N ASN A 148 4.21 -26.69 14.05
CA ASN A 148 2.89 -26.19 14.49
C ASN A 148 2.99 -24.97 15.43
N ASN A 149 4.20 -24.61 15.88
CA ASN A 149 4.42 -23.46 16.74
C ASN A 149 4.58 -22.15 15.93
N TRP A 150 3.50 -21.72 15.29
CA TRP A 150 3.42 -20.51 14.47
C TRP A 150 3.70 -19.20 15.23
N ARG A 151 3.61 -19.23 16.57
CA ARG A 151 3.85 -18.08 17.44
C ARG A 151 5.33 -17.81 17.69
N LYS A 152 6.22 -18.76 17.39
CA LYS A 152 7.66 -18.54 17.51
C LYS A 152 8.12 -17.69 16.33
N ALA A 153 8.13 -16.38 16.52
CA ALA A 153 8.66 -15.43 15.54
C ALA A 153 10.07 -15.87 15.10
N ILE A 154 10.26 -16.04 13.79
CA ILE A 154 11.59 -16.24 13.23
C ILE A 154 12.33 -14.93 13.41
N SER A 155 13.31 -14.90 14.33
CA SER A 155 14.12 -13.70 14.60
C SER A 155 14.84 -13.19 13.36
N HIS A 156 15.13 -14.08 12.39
CA HIS A 156 15.79 -13.77 11.12
C HIS A 156 15.11 -14.52 9.97
N PRO A 157 14.13 -13.92 9.27
CA PRO A 157 13.49 -14.56 8.14
C PRO A 157 14.51 -14.83 7.04
N ARG A 158 14.67 -16.10 6.64
CA ARG A 158 15.67 -16.55 5.65
C ARG A 158 15.29 -16.17 4.20
N PHE A 159 14.02 -15.85 3.96
CA PHE A 159 13.44 -15.62 2.64
C PHE A 159 12.57 -14.37 2.65
N THR A 160 12.56 -13.66 1.51
CA THR A 160 11.83 -12.40 1.32
C THR A 160 10.54 -12.63 0.55
N MET A 161 9.62 -11.65 0.53
CA MET A 161 8.38 -11.74 -0.25
C MET A 161 8.60 -12.14 -1.73
N PRO A 162 9.57 -11.57 -2.47
CA PRO A 162 9.85 -12.02 -3.84
C PRO A 162 10.20 -13.50 -3.97
N HIS A 163 10.88 -14.09 -2.98
CA HIS A 163 11.19 -15.53 -2.98
C HIS A 163 9.91 -16.36 -2.90
N PHE A 164 8.99 -15.99 -2.01
CA PHE A 164 7.70 -16.68 -1.89
C PHE A 164 6.85 -16.51 -3.15
N VAL A 165 6.81 -15.30 -3.72
CA VAL A 165 6.11 -15.04 -5.00
C VAL A 165 6.67 -15.93 -6.10
N ASP A 166 7.99 -16.03 -6.23
CA ASP A 166 8.63 -16.88 -7.25
C ASP A 166 8.32 -18.37 -7.04
N VAL A 167 8.28 -18.86 -5.79
CA VAL A 167 7.87 -20.23 -5.45
C VAL A 167 6.41 -20.46 -5.86
N PHE A 168 5.47 -19.57 -5.49
CA PHE A 168 4.04 -19.73 -5.83
C PHE A 168 3.74 -19.59 -7.33
N LEU A 169 4.60 -18.89 -8.07
CA LEU A 169 4.53 -18.81 -9.53
C LEU A 169 5.20 -20.02 -10.23
N GLY A 170 5.76 -20.98 -9.47
CA GLY A 170 6.41 -22.17 -10.01
C GLY A 170 7.75 -21.87 -10.70
N LYS A 171 8.43 -20.76 -10.34
CA LYS A 171 9.75 -20.45 -10.90
C LYS A 171 10.81 -21.35 -10.28
N SER A 172 11.90 -21.58 -11.01
CA SER A 172 12.96 -22.54 -10.62
C SER A 172 14.35 -21.89 -10.58
N ASN A 173 14.44 -20.74 -9.92
CA ASN A 173 15.68 -19.98 -9.77
C ASN A 173 16.68 -20.80 -8.91
N ILE A 174 18.00 -20.52 -9.02
CA ILE A 174 19.06 -21.26 -8.31
C ILE A 174 18.76 -21.41 -6.82
N LYS A 175 18.42 -20.30 -6.14
CA LYS A 175 18.11 -20.29 -4.71
C LYS A 175 16.89 -21.14 -4.33
N ILE A 176 15.91 -21.30 -5.23
CA ILE A 176 14.72 -22.15 -5.01
C ILE A 176 15.12 -23.62 -5.06
N ARG A 177 15.90 -24.01 -6.08
CA ARG A 177 16.39 -25.40 -6.25
C ARG A 177 17.34 -25.83 -5.14
N GLU A 178 18.28 -24.97 -4.76
CA GLU A 178 19.20 -25.23 -3.65
C GLU A 178 18.47 -25.39 -2.31
N SER A 179 17.31 -24.74 -2.16
CA SER A 179 16.46 -24.88 -0.97
C SER A 179 15.40 -25.97 -1.12
N LEU A 180 15.36 -26.71 -2.24
CA LEU A 180 14.36 -27.74 -2.57
C LEU A 180 12.90 -27.23 -2.52
N HIS A 181 12.69 -25.94 -2.77
CA HIS A 181 11.36 -25.31 -2.69
C HIS A 181 10.55 -25.43 -3.98
N ASP A 182 11.15 -25.92 -5.06
CA ASP A 182 10.49 -26.32 -6.31
C ASP A 182 9.75 -27.66 -6.19
N GLN A 183 9.94 -28.38 -5.08
CA GLN A 183 9.33 -29.68 -4.78
C GLN A 183 8.18 -29.59 -3.78
N LEU A 184 7.78 -28.37 -3.38
CA LEU A 184 6.67 -28.16 -2.45
C LEU A 184 5.33 -28.32 -3.17
N GLU A 185 4.47 -29.20 -2.65
CA GLU A 185 3.08 -29.40 -3.12
C GLU A 185 2.10 -28.31 -2.64
#